data_AF-A0AAD6X8W3-F1
#
_entry.id   AF-A0AAD6X8W3-F1
#
_cell.length_a   1.000
_cell.length_b   1.000
_cell.length_c   1.000
_cell.angle_alpha   90.00
_cell.angle_beta   90.00
_cell.angle_gamma   90.00
#
_symmetry.space_group_name_H-M   'P 1'
#
loop_
_entity.id
_entity.type
_entity.pdbx_description
1 polymer ?
#
loop_
_entity_poly.entity_id
_entity_poly.type
_entity_poly.pdbx_seq_one_letter_code
_entity_poly.pdbx_strand_id
1 'polypeptide(L)'
;MDSIPFRRQPTWYGGRGLFAVQDIPKGTLLHTCSSPYASVIYRVFRKEVCGLCFAYAFDARRNTWNLKLEAGSGIWFCSESCRDDWVRDENVGQLFGVINNAVDKLTKSMDKRSDADHTIYPALPGSPITQEAIDLAWVAAEKGSLAPDAQPTTVPVLSEMELDNVRFILSAVVRRYLEDSTQALPLFNSWTDLLELQNNELQYIRGRPYALASHLRVYLFIRRVVFAVPVLAPYLATSEMVRAILARDPGNVFGMYEMNEEGDSEMLGWSMYVSASYFNHDCAPNVRKERAGRALLFYTTRDVALGEELCTNYIDIKDSVAERRNYLSTNWYFDCVCERCKKELETP
;
A
#
# COMPACT_ATOMS: atom_id res chain seq x y z
N MET A 1 -19.14 -14.28 20.73
CA MET A 1 -18.49 -13.20 19.97
C MET A 1 -18.02 -12.22 21.02
N ASP A 2 -16.78 -12.39 21.47
CA ASP A 2 -16.22 -11.46 22.45
C ASP A 2 -16.17 -10.07 21.81
N SER A 3 -16.70 -9.07 22.50
CA SER A 3 -16.69 -7.69 22.04
C SER A 3 -15.25 -7.25 21.78
N ILE A 4 -15.00 -6.65 20.62
CA ILE A 4 -13.69 -6.07 20.28
C ILE A 4 -13.25 -5.16 21.45
N PRO A 5 -12.08 -5.39 22.08
CA PRO A 5 -11.71 -4.72 23.34
C PRO A 5 -11.25 -3.27 23.14
N PHE A 6 -11.49 -2.69 21.97
CA PHE A 6 -11.16 -1.33 21.63
C PHE A 6 -12.18 -0.72 20.66
N ARG A 7 -12.17 0.61 20.55
CA ARG A 7 -12.97 1.35 19.57
C ARG A 7 -12.17 2.48 18.95
N ARG A 8 -12.51 2.83 17.71
CA ARG A 8 -11.95 4.00 17.00
C ARG A 8 -12.54 5.30 17.56
N GLN A 9 -11.70 6.28 17.87
CA GLN A 9 -12.11 7.60 18.38
C GLN A 9 -11.22 8.71 17.81
N PRO A 10 -11.69 9.97 17.76
CA PRO A 10 -10.82 11.12 17.50
C PRO A 10 -9.72 11.25 18.55
N THR A 11 -8.52 11.67 18.14
CA THR A 11 -7.41 11.95 19.06
C THR A 11 -7.38 13.44 19.42
N TRP A 12 -6.78 13.78 20.57
CA TRP A 12 -6.64 15.19 20.99
C TRP A 12 -5.63 15.97 20.14
N TYR A 13 -4.70 15.26 19.48
CA TYR A 13 -3.65 15.84 18.63
C TYR A 13 -4.00 15.81 17.13
N GLY A 14 -5.25 15.44 16.78
CA GLY A 14 -5.74 15.42 15.41
C GLY A 14 -5.69 14.03 14.77
N GLY A 15 -6.74 13.71 14.00
CA GLY A 15 -6.93 12.40 13.38
C GLY A 15 -7.79 11.47 14.23
N ARG A 16 -7.56 10.16 14.08
CA ARG A 16 -8.27 9.08 14.79
C ARG A 16 -7.25 8.09 15.32
N GLY A 17 -7.61 7.39 16.39
CA GLY A 17 -6.83 6.32 16.99
C GLY A 17 -7.74 5.21 17.52
N LEU A 18 -7.12 4.11 17.96
CA LEU A 18 -7.80 3.00 18.61
C LEU A 18 -7.59 3.11 20.11
N PHE A 19 -8.67 3.01 20.89
CA PHE A 19 -8.62 3.17 22.35
C PHE A 19 -9.28 2.00 23.03
N ALA A 20 -8.67 1.51 24.10
CA ALA A 20 -9.20 0.42 24.91
C ALA A 20 -10.57 0.78 25.52
N VAL A 21 -11.54 -0.13 25.45
CA VAL A 21 -12.88 0.04 26.07
C VAL A 21 -13.05 -0.76 27.36
N GLN A 22 -11.97 -1.40 27.80
CA GLN A 22 -11.82 -2.16 29.04
C GLN A 22 -10.32 -2.29 29.34
N ASP A 23 -9.96 -2.77 30.52
CA ASP A 23 -8.57 -3.16 30.79
C ASP A 23 -8.19 -4.38 29.93
N ILE A 24 -6.99 -4.35 29.33
CA ILE A 24 -6.51 -5.38 28.42
C ILE A 24 -5.18 -5.93 28.95
N PRO A 25 -5.11 -7.23 29.29
CA PRO A 25 -3.87 -7.85 29.76
C PRO A 25 -2.76 -7.85 28.71
N LYS A 26 -1.51 -7.88 29.17
CA LYS A 26 -0.32 -8.13 28.34
C LYS A 26 -0.44 -9.41 27.52
N GLY A 27 0.01 -9.37 26.27
CA GLY A 27 0.03 -10.53 25.37
C GLY A 27 -1.32 -10.86 24.72
N THR A 28 -2.33 -10.02 24.93
CA THR A 28 -3.66 -10.22 24.33
C THR A 28 -3.59 -9.95 22.82
N LEU A 29 -4.13 -10.87 22.02
CA LEU A 29 -4.37 -10.66 20.59
C LEU A 29 -5.54 -9.67 20.43
N LEU A 30 -5.23 -8.46 19.99
CA LEU A 30 -6.21 -7.40 19.78
C LEU A 30 -6.94 -7.57 18.46
N HIS A 31 -6.17 -7.74 17.38
CA HIS A 31 -6.70 -7.66 16.01
C HIS A 31 -5.91 -8.53 15.05
N THR A 32 -6.61 -9.14 14.11
CA THR A 32 -6.02 -9.89 12.99
C THR A 32 -6.48 -9.28 11.68
N CYS A 33 -5.55 -8.72 10.91
CA CYS A 33 -5.77 -8.36 9.52
C CYS A 33 -5.39 -9.56 8.65
N SER A 34 -6.34 -10.42 8.32
CA SER A 34 -6.08 -11.70 7.62
C SER A 34 -5.48 -11.54 6.23
N SER A 35 -5.66 -10.38 5.60
CA SER A 35 -5.07 -10.08 4.29
C SER A 35 -5.01 -8.59 4.02
N PRO A 36 -4.06 -8.14 3.19
CA PRO A 36 -4.03 -6.77 2.74
C PRO A 36 -5.19 -6.49 1.76
N TYR A 37 -5.59 -5.23 1.70
CA TYR A 37 -6.50 -4.71 0.66
C TYR A 37 -5.81 -4.64 -0.70
N ALA A 38 -4.55 -4.20 -0.69
CA ALA A 38 -3.70 -4.02 -1.84
C ALA A 38 -2.28 -4.45 -1.49
N SER A 39 -1.57 -5.05 -2.43
CA SER A 39 -0.19 -5.46 -2.20
C SER A 39 0.57 -5.60 -3.52
N VAL A 40 1.87 -5.37 -3.46
CA VAL A 40 2.78 -5.66 -4.57
C VAL A 40 4.09 -6.23 -4.03
N ILE A 41 4.62 -7.19 -4.77
CA ILE A 41 5.98 -7.71 -4.62
C ILE A 41 6.82 -7.03 -5.68
N TYR A 42 7.96 -6.44 -5.29
CA TYR A 42 8.85 -5.79 -6.24
C TYR A 42 9.21 -6.75 -7.36
N ARG A 43 9.33 -6.22 -8.59
CA ARG A 43 9.60 -7.04 -9.77
C ARG A 43 10.76 -8.02 -9.61
N VAL A 44 11.85 -7.57 -8.98
CA VAL A 44 13.07 -8.35 -8.77
C VAL A 44 12.83 -9.59 -7.90
N PHE A 45 11.93 -9.51 -6.91
CA PHE A 45 11.68 -10.57 -5.94
C PHE A 45 10.51 -11.50 -6.30
N ARG A 46 9.83 -11.34 -7.44
CA ARG A 46 8.61 -12.13 -7.74
C ARG A 46 8.84 -13.64 -7.82
N LYS A 47 10.03 -14.07 -8.21
CA LYS A 47 10.40 -15.49 -8.22
C LYS A 47 10.73 -16.02 -6.82
N GLU A 48 10.96 -15.13 -5.87
CA GLU A 48 11.54 -15.42 -4.56
C GLU A 48 10.49 -15.28 -3.46
N VAL A 49 9.42 -14.51 -3.70
CA VAL A 49 8.34 -14.29 -2.74
C VAL A 49 7.06 -14.99 -3.21
N CYS A 50 6.44 -15.76 -2.31
CA CYS A 50 5.16 -16.41 -2.58
C CYS A 50 4.06 -15.36 -2.77
N GLY A 51 3.34 -15.43 -3.89
CA GLY A 51 2.28 -14.49 -4.25
C GLY A 51 1.02 -14.55 -3.37
N LEU A 52 0.86 -15.61 -2.56
CA LEU A 52 -0.24 -15.71 -1.60
C LEU A 52 0.19 -15.32 -0.17
N CYS A 53 1.19 -16.01 0.37
CA CYS A 53 1.54 -15.91 1.79
C CYS A 53 2.77 -15.04 2.08
N PHE A 54 3.40 -14.47 1.04
CA PHE A 54 4.61 -13.65 1.14
C PHE A 54 5.82 -14.36 1.79
N ALA A 55 5.84 -15.70 1.82
CA ALA A 55 7.02 -16.46 2.21
C ALA A 55 8.17 -16.18 1.24
N TYR A 56 9.33 -15.83 1.79
CA TYR A 56 10.55 -15.59 1.01
C TYR A 56 11.34 -16.90 0.85
N ALA A 57 11.87 -17.14 -0.35
CA ALA A 57 12.54 -18.39 -0.69
C ALA A 57 13.81 -18.59 0.13
N PHE A 58 14.56 -17.53 0.40
CA PHE A 58 15.82 -17.60 1.14
C PHE A 58 15.61 -17.99 2.61
N ASP A 59 14.54 -17.52 3.25
CA ASP A 59 14.12 -17.97 4.60
C ASP A 59 13.91 -19.51 4.63
N ALA A 60 13.52 -20.10 3.49
CA ALA A 60 13.35 -21.54 3.30
C ALA A 60 14.57 -22.25 2.70
N ARG A 61 15.74 -21.60 2.69
CA ARG A 61 17.00 -22.07 2.09
C ARG A 61 16.88 -22.44 0.60
N ARG A 62 16.15 -21.61 -0.16
CA ARG A 62 15.96 -21.73 -1.61
C ARG A 62 16.29 -20.40 -2.28
N ASN A 63 16.74 -20.45 -3.53
CA ASN A 63 16.97 -19.22 -4.30
C ASN A 63 15.67 -18.68 -4.91
N THR A 64 14.76 -19.55 -5.33
CA THR A 64 13.48 -19.18 -5.94
C THR A 64 12.40 -20.24 -5.66
N TRP A 65 11.14 -19.85 -5.80
CA TRP A 65 10.00 -20.73 -5.89
C TRP A 65 9.83 -21.23 -7.34
N ASN A 66 9.55 -22.52 -7.50
CA ASN A 66 9.41 -23.14 -8.82
C ASN A 66 7.95 -23.29 -9.27
N LEU A 67 7.00 -23.27 -8.31
CA LEU A 67 5.59 -23.40 -8.62
C LEU A 67 5.03 -22.06 -9.10
N LYS A 68 4.44 -22.05 -10.30
CA LYS A 68 3.81 -20.89 -10.94
C LYS A 68 2.41 -21.28 -11.43
N LEU A 69 1.51 -20.31 -11.57
CA LEU A 69 0.13 -20.54 -12.00
C LEU A 69 0.06 -20.99 -13.47
N GLU A 70 0.49 -20.11 -14.37
CA GLU A 70 0.63 -20.34 -15.80
C GLU A 70 1.87 -19.60 -16.33
N ALA A 71 2.36 -19.98 -17.51
CA ALA A 71 3.46 -19.26 -18.17
C ALA A 71 3.04 -17.80 -18.45
N GLY A 72 3.75 -16.83 -17.85
CA GLY A 72 3.53 -15.40 -18.08
C GLY A 72 2.78 -14.66 -16.97
N SER A 73 2.10 -15.36 -16.05
CA SER A 73 1.35 -14.75 -14.94
C SER A 73 2.18 -13.88 -13.99
N GLY A 74 3.49 -14.11 -13.93
CA GLY A 74 4.40 -13.34 -13.08
C GLY A 74 4.22 -13.60 -11.58
N ILE A 75 3.62 -14.73 -11.20
CA ILE A 75 3.32 -15.09 -9.80
C ILE A 75 3.86 -16.49 -9.50
N TRP A 76 4.54 -16.63 -8.37
CA TRP A 76 5.14 -17.86 -7.88
C TRP A 76 4.63 -18.21 -6.48
N PHE A 77 4.67 -19.49 -6.11
CA PHE A 77 4.11 -20.01 -4.86
C PHE A 77 5.09 -20.94 -4.14
N CYS A 78 5.06 -20.91 -2.81
CA CYS A 78 5.90 -21.80 -2.00
C CYS A 78 5.38 -23.25 -1.93
N SER A 79 4.08 -23.46 -2.16
CA SER A 79 3.43 -24.77 -2.08
C SER A 79 2.20 -24.86 -2.99
N GLU A 80 1.77 -26.08 -3.31
CA GLU A 80 0.54 -26.33 -4.06
C GLU A 80 -0.69 -25.79 -3.33
N SER A 81 -0.75 -25.94 -2.00
CA SER A 81 -1.78 -25.31 -1.18
C SER A 81 -1.82 -23.79 -1.36
N CYS A 82 -0.68 -23.10 -1.38
CA CYS A 82 -0.68 -21.65 -1.63
C CYS A 82 -1.15 -21.29 -3.04
N ARG A 83 -0.81 -22.09 -4.06
CA ARG A 83 -1.34 -21.89 -5.42
C ARG A 83 -2.85 -22.12 -5.44
N ASP A 84 -3.30 -23.22 -4.87
CA ASP A 84 -4.68 -23.68 -4.94
C ASP A 84 -5.61 -22.78 -4.12
N ASP A 85 -5.18 -22.31 -2.95
CA ASP A 85 -5.90 -21.34 -2.15
C ASP A 85 -6.02 -19.99 -2.88
N TRP A 86 -4.96 -19.59 -3.58
CA TRP A 86 -4.98 -18.37 -4.38
C TRP A 86 -5.89 -18.49 -5.61
N VAL A 87 -6.03 -19.69 -6.18
CA VAL A 87 -6.97 -19.98 -7.28
C VAL A 87 -8.41 -20.12 -6.80
N ARG A 88 -8.61 -20.77 -5.65
CA ARG A 88 -9.90 -21.07 -5.02
C ARG A 88 -10.57 -19.85 -4.39
N ASP A 89 -9.84 -18.75 -4.21
CA ASP A 89 -10.46 -17.43 -4.12
C ASP A 89 -11.06 -17.11 -5.50
N GLU A 90 -12.16 -17.81 -5.84
CA GLU A 90 -12.70 -17.97 -7.18
C GLU A 90 -13.01 -16.58 -7.79
N ASN A 91 -12.39 -16.30 -8.94
CA ASN A 91 -12.33 -15.03 -9.70
C ASN A 91 -11.18 -14.06 -9.39
N VAL A 92 -10.49 -14.19 -8.26
CA VAL A 92 -9.37 -13.29 -7.89
C VAL A 92 -8.12 -13.64 -8.68
N GLY A 93 -7.72 -14.91 -8.60
CA GLY A 93 -6.45 -15.36 -9.13
C GLY A 93 -6.35 -15.28 -10.66
N GLN A 94 -7.37 -15.76 -11.37
CA GLN A 94 -7.36 -15.72 -12.83
C GLN A 94 -7.30 -14.28 -13.37
N LEU A 95 -8.06 -13.36 -12.76
CA LEU A 95 -8.06 -11.95 -13.15
C LEU A 95 -6.70 -11.30 -12.89
N PHE A 96 -6.06 -11.57 -11.75
CA PHE A 96 -4.69 -11.11 -11.48
C PHE A 96 -3.68 -11.61 -12.53
N GLY A 97 -3.77 -12.88 -12.92
CA GLY A 97 -2.93 -13.45 -13.97
C GLY A 97 -3.13 -12.75 -15.32
N VAL A 98 -4.37 -12.47 -15.70
CA VAL A 98 -4.72 -11.71 -16.93
C VAL A 98 -4.16 -10.29 -16.87
N ILE A 99 -4.31 -9.61 -15.74
CA ILE A 99 -3.81 -8.25 -15.53
C ILE A 99 -2.28 -8.20 -15.64
N ASN A 100 -1.56 -9.08 -14.93
CA ASN A 100 -0.11 -9.11 -14.98
C ASN A 100 0.40 -9.37 -16.40
N ASN A 101 -0.23 -10.31 -17.12
CA ASN A 101 0.05 -10.55 -18.53
C ASN A 101 -0.19 -9.31 -19.40
N ALA A 102 -1.27 -8.57 -19.17
CA ALA A 102 -1.58 -7.34 -19.90
C ALA A 102 -0.53 -6.24 -19.64
N VAL A 103 -0.16 -6.02 -18.37
CA VAL A 103 0.90 -5.09 -17.98
C VAL A 103 2.22 -5.46 -18.66
N ASP A 104 2.65 -6.73 -18.56
CA ASP A 104 3.92 -7.19 -19.14
C ASP A 104 3.94 -7.08 -20.67
N LYS A 105 2.83 -7.38 -21.36
CA LYS A 105 2.71 -7.21 -22.81
C LYS A 105 2.79 -5.74 -23.21
N LEU A 106 2.13 -4.85 -22.48
CA LEU A 106 2.18 -3.41 -22.72
C LEU A 106 3.60 -2.88 -22.52
N THR A 107 4.26 -3.22 -21.39
CA THR A 107 5.67 -2.87 -21.12
C THR A 107 6.58 -3.29 -22.28
N LYS A 108 6.55 -4.57 -22.68
CA LYS A 108 7.39 -5.09 -23.78
C LYS A 108 7.10 -4.46 -25.14
N SER A 109 5.86 -4.05 -25.38
CA SER A 109 5.48 -3.38 -26.64
C SER A 109 6.07 -1.97 -26.74
N MET A 110 6.37 -1.34 -25.61
CA MET A 110 6.95 0.00 -25.55
C MET A 110 8.48 -0.01 -25.56
N ASP A 111 9.13 -1.02 -24.98
CA ASP A 111 10.59 -1.19 -25.09
C ASP A 111 11.07 -1.27 -26.56
N LYS A 112 10.20 -1.69 -27.47
CA LYS A 112 10.45 -1.75 -28.91
C LYS A 112 10.25 -0.42 -29.65
N ARG A 113 9.68 0.59 -29.00
CA ARG A 113 9.39 1.93 -29.53
C ARG A 113 10.30 2.93 -28.80
N SER A 114 11.60 2.83 -29.05
CA SER A 114 12.69 3.43 -28.25
C SER A 114 12.83 4.96 -28.30
N ASP A 115 11.82 5.71 -28.72
CA ASP A 115 11.83 7.19 -28.73
C ASP A 115 10.85 7.80 -27.71
N ALA A 116 10.35 7.00 -26.76
CA ALA A 116 9.38 7.47 -25.79
C ALA A 116 10.06 8.34 -24.71
N ASP A 117 9.76 9.63 -24.77
CA ASP A 117 10.19 10.66 -23.84
C ASP A 117 9.70 10.38 -22.41
N HIS A 118 10.62 10.27 -21.45
CA HIS A 118 10.31 10.14 -20.02
C HIS A 118 9.66 11.42 -19.43
N THR A 119 9.60 12.51 -20.19
CA THR A 119 9.12 13.83 -19.77
C THR A 119 7.70 14.19 -20.21
N ILE A 120 6.79 13.20 -20.31
CA ILE A 120 5.38 13.43 -20.72
C ILE A 120 4.65 14.46 -19.83
N TYR A 121 5.10 14.69 -18.60
CA TYR A 121 4.59 15.76 -17.75
C TYR A 121 5.74 16.64 -17.25
N PRO A 122 5.73 17.96 -17.54
CA PRO A 122 6.71 18.88 -16.98
C PRO A 122 6.60 18.87 -15.45
N ALA A 123 7.73 19.05 -14.77
CA ALA A 123 7.74 19.30 -13.34
C ALA A 123 6.80 20.48 -13.04
N LEU A 124 6.04 20.38 -11.95
CA LEU A 124 5.19 21.49 -11.49
C LEU A 124 6.04 22.77 -11.37
N PRO A 125 5.51 23.94 -11.75
CA PRO A 125 6.23 25.20 -11.65
C PRO A 125 6.68 25.49 -10.21
N GLY A 126 7.77 26.24 -10.04
CA GLY A 126 8.40 26.55 -8.74
C GLY A 126 7.57 27.42 -7.77
N SER A 127 6.27 27.55 -7.98
CA SER A 127 5.31 28.14 -7.03
C SER A 127 4.95 27.13 -5.93
N PRO A 128 4.42 27.56 -4.77
CA PRO A 128 3.98 26.61 -3.74
C PRO A 128 2.93 25.67 -4.32
N ILE A 129 3.17 24.36 -4.21
CA ILE A 129 2.25 23.33 -4.68
C ILE A 129 0.98 23.42 -3.83
N THR A 130 -0.16 23.67 -4.47
CA THR A 130 -1.48 23.72 -3.84
C THR A 130 -2.33 22.52 -4.25
N GLN A 131 -3.41 22.26 -3.50
CA GLN A 131 -4.33 21.18 -3.82
C GLN A 131 -5.02 21.43 -5.17
N GLU A 132 -5.37 22.69 -5.47
CA GLU A 132 -6.01 23.09 -6.71
C GLU A 132 -5.11 22.82 -7.93
N ALA A 133 -3.80 23.07 -7.80
CA ALA A 133 -2.84 22.75 -8.87
C ALA A 133 -2.77 21.24 -9.14
N ILE A 134 -2.81 20.41 -8.09
CA ILE A 134 -2.85 18.95 -8.19
C ILE A 134 -4.17 18.50 -8.85
N ASP A 135 -5.31 19.07 -8.42
CA ASP A 135 -6.64 18.78 -8.98
C ASP A 135 -6.70 19.08 -10.48
N LEU A 136 -6.21 20.26 -10.89
CA LEU A 136 -6.17 20.66 -12.30
C LEU A 136 -5.30 19.73 -13.15
N ALA A 137 -4.19 19.24 -12.60
CA ALA A 137 -3.30 18.31 -13.30
C ALA A 137 -3.98 16.94 -13.54
N TRP A 138 -4.70 16.42 -12.55
CA TRP A 138 -5.50 15.19 -12.69
C TRP A 138 -6.61 15.35 -13.74
N VAL A 139 -7.36 16.45 -13.69
CA VAL A 139 -8.41 16.77 -14.67
C VAL A 139 -7.83 16.86 -16.09
N ALA A 140 -6.66 17.49 -16.25
CA ALA A 140 -5.98 17.59 -17.54
C ALA A 140 -5.54 16.20 -18.07
N ALA A 141 -4.97 15.36 -17.22
CA ALA A 141 -4.55 14.01 -17.59
C ALA A 141 -5.74 13.12 -17.98
N GLU A 142 -6.85 13.18 -17.23
CA GLU A 142 -8.08 12.44 -17.54
C GLU A 142 -8.66 12.87 -18.89
N LYS A 143 -8.86 14.18 -19.10
CA LYS A 143 -9.38 14.72 -20.38
C LYS A 143 -8.51 14.34 -21.56
N GLY A 144 -7.19 14.47 -21.43
CA GLY A 144 -6.23 14.08 -22.47
C GLY A 144 -6.31 12.58 -22.81
N SER A 145 -6.64 11.73 -21.84
CA SER A 145 -6.81 10.28 -22.05
C SER A 145 -8.08 9.90 -22.82
N LEU A 146 -9.06 10.81 -22.92
CA LEU A 146 -10.38 10.58 -23.53
C LEU A 146 -10.51 11.13 -24.96
N ALA A 147 -9.54 11.91 -25.46
CA ALA A 147 -9.64 12.54 -26.77
C ALA A 147 -9.65 11.47 -27.91
N PRO A 148 -10.58 11.54 -28.89
CA PRO A 148 -10.72 10.54 -29.95
C PRO A 148 -9.50 10.42 -30.87
N ASP A 149 -8.72 11.49 -30.97
CA ASP A 149 -7.47 11.68 -31.69
C ASP A 149 -6.24 11.64 -30.77
N ALA A 150 -6.40 11.20 -29.50
CA ALA A 150 -5.31 10.73 -28.67
C ALA A 150 -4.72 9.45 -29.32
N GLN A 151 -3.94 9.65 -30.36
CA GLN A 151 -3.16 8.60 -31.01
C GLN A 151 -2.46 7.76 -29.93
N PRO A 152 -2.35 6.44 -30.11
CA PRO A 152 -1.66 5.53 -29.20
C PRO A 152 -0.12 5.70 -29.25
N THR A 153 0.38 6.94 -29.33
CA THR A 153 1.78 7.25 -29.65
C THR A 153 2.66 7.55 -28.45
N THR A 154 2.12 7.91 -27.29
CA THR A 154 2.96 8.06 -26.07
C THR A 154 2.28 7.50 -24.83
N VAL A 155 2.19 6.17 -24.74
CA VAL A 155 2.06 5.53 -23.41
C VAL A 155 3.37 5.79 -22.67
N PRO A 156 3.33 6.33 -21.44
CA PRO A 156 4.56 6.63 -20.71
C PRO A 156 5.37 5.35 -20.50
N VAL A 157 6.67 5.41 -20.83
CA VAL A 157 7.62 4.41 -20.37
C VAL A 157 7.77 4.60 -18.87
N LEU A 158 7.40 3.56 -18.13
CA LEU A 158 7.42 3.56 -16.67
C LEU A 158 8.75 3.00 -16.16
N SER A 159 9.29 3.62 -15.12
CA SER A 159 10.33 3.04 -14.27
C SER A 159 9.83 1.77 -13.57
N GLU A 160 10.74 0.98 -13.01
CA GLU A 160 10.37 -0.24 -12.27
C GLU A 160 9.46 0.07 -11.09
N MET A 161 9.73 1.16 -10.35
CA MET A 161 8.88 1.61 -9.25
C MET A 161 7.47 2.02 -9.73
N GLU A 162 7.36 2.75 -10.84
CA GLU A 162 6.06 3.08 -11.44
C GLU A 162 5.29 1.82 -11.88
N LEU A 163 5.99 0.80 -12.40
CA LEU A 163 5.39 -0.48 -12.78
C LEU A 163 4.91 -1.29 -11.56
N ASP A 164 5.60 -1.19 -10.42
CA ASP A 164 5.15 -1.80 -9.17
C ASP A 164 3.97 -1.01 -8.57
N ASN A 165 3.94 0.32 -8.66
CA ASN A 165 2.76 1.13 -8.37
C ASN A 165 1.54 0.73 -9.22
N VAL A 166 1.71 0.52 -10.54
CA VAL A 166 0.64 0.03 -11.42
C VAL A 166 0.04 -1.27 -10.88
N ARG A 167 0.88 -2.23 -10.47
CA ARG A 167 0.40 -3.53 -9.96
C ARG A 167 -0.23 -3.42 -8.57
N PHE A 168 0.32 -2.57 -7.71
CA PHE A 168 -0.25 -2.26 -6.41
C PHE A 168 -1.68 -1.69 -6.56
N ILE A 169 -1.86 -0.68 -7.41
CA ILE A 169 -3.17 -0.07 -7.67
C ILE A 169 -4.13 -1.09 -8.28
N LEU A 170 -3.69 -1.86 -9.29
CA LEU A 170 -4.51 -2.89 -9.91
C LEU A 170 -4.89 -4.00 -8.92
N SER A 171 -4.07 -4.28 -7.90
CA SER A 171 -4.43 -5.22 -6.84
C SER A 171 -5.60 -4.71 -5.99
N ALA A 172 -5.61 -3.41 -5.66
CA ALA A 172 -6.73 -2.77 -4.97
C ALA A 172 -7.99 -2.74 -5.84
N VAL A 173 -7.84 -2.48 -7.15
CA VAL A 173 -8.95 -2.48 -8.13
C VAL A 173 -9.60 -3.87 -8.20
N VAL A 174 -8.80 -4.93 -8.26
CA VAL A 174 -9.33 -6.30 -8.21
C VAL A 174 -10.06 -6.54 -6.91
N ARG A 175 -9.51 -6.10 -5.77
CA ARG A 175 -10.20 -6.22 -4.47
C ARG A 175 -11.56 -5.52 -4.48
N ARG A 176 -11.63 -4.30 -5.01
CA ARG A 176 -12.89 -3.55 -5.16
C ARG A 176 -13.90 -4.28 -6.04
N TYR A 177 -13.46 -4.79 -7.20
CA TYR A 177 -14.31 -5.57 -8.10
C TYR A 177 -14.95 -6.77 -7.39
N LEU A 178 -14.21 -7.42 -6.50
CA LEU A 178 -14.68 -8.59 -5.77
C LEU A 178 -15.67 -8.23 -4.67
N GLU A 179 -15.49 -7.11 -3.97
CA GLU A 179 -16.48 -6.61 -3.01
C GLU A 179 -17.85 -6.43 -3.66
N ASP A 180 -17.88 -5.86 -4.87
CA ASP A 180 -19.12 -5.63 -5.60
C ASP A 180 -19.71 -6.95 -6.16
N SER A 181 -18.86 -7.92 -6.47
CA SER A 181 -19.29 -9.21 -7.03
C SER A 181 -19.79 -10.21 -5.99
N THR A 182 -19.25 -10.18 -4.76
CA THR A 182 -19.46 -11.25 -3.77
C THR A 182 -20.57 -10.94 -2.75
N GLN A 183 -21.08 -9.70 -2.68
CA GLN A 183 -22.10 -9.21 -1.72
C GLN A 183 -21.80 -9.45 -0.21
N ALA A 184 -20.72 -10.15 0.13
CA ALA A 184 -20.26 -10.40 1.49
C ALA A 184 -19.20 -9.34 1.85
N LEU A 185 -19.65 -8.23 2.44
CA LEU A 185 -18.73 -7.21 2.94
C LEU A 185 -18.03 -7.74 4.20
N PRO A 186 -16.69 -7.80 4.24
CA PRO A 186 -16.00 -8.00 5.51
C PRO A 186 -16.33 -6.82 6.43
N LEU A 187 -16.51 -7.10 7.73
CA LEU A 187 -16.83 -6.08 8.76
C LEU A 187 -15.80 -4.93 8.81
N PHE A 188 -14.59 -5.16 8.31
CA PHE A 188 -13.50 -4.20 8.18
C PHE A 188 -12.66 -4.54 6.94
N ASN A 189 -11.94 -3.57 6.37
CA ASN A 189 -11.07 -3.72 5.19
C ASN A 189 -11.84 -3.71 3.85
N SER A 190 -12.87 -2.86 3.76
CA SER A 190 -13.63 -2.53 2.55
C SER A 190 -13.06 -1.30 1.81
N TRP A 191 -13.54 -1.04 0.59
CA TRP A 191 -13.23 0.21 -0.13
C TRP A 191 -13.63 1.46 0.65
N THR A 192 -14.78 1.44 1.32
CA THR A 192 -15.24 2.56 2.15
C THR A 192 -14.27 2.80 3.30
N ASP A 193 -13.81 1.74 3.96
CA ASP A 193 -12.78 1.87 5.02
C ASP A 193 -11.46 2.40 4.46
N LEU A 194 -11.07 2.02 3.23
CA LEU A 194 -9.88 2.54 2.57
C LEU A 194 -10.01 4.04 2.33
N LEU A 195 -11.16 4.51 1.84
CA LEU A 195 -11.40 5.93 1.63
C LEU A 195 -11.32 6.74 2.93
N GLU A 196 -11.61 6.10 4.06
CA GLU A 196 -11.45 6.71 5.37
C GLU A 196 -9.99 6.84 5.82
N LEU A 197 -9.01 6.17 5.20
CA LEU A 197 -7.61 6.32 5.57
C LEU A 197 -7.08 7.74 5.32
N GLN A 198 -6.01 8.10 6.05
CA GLN A 198 -5.40 9.42 5.96
C GLN A 198 -4.94 9.71 4.52
N ASN A 199 -5.48 10.78 3.94
CA ASN A 199 -5.06 11.29 2.64
C ASN A 199 -3.84 12.21 2.84
N ASN A 200 -2.73 11.84 2.21
CA ASN A 200 -1.45 12.54 2.29
C ASN A 200 -1.02 13.14 0.94
N GLU A 201 -1.90 13.21 -0.07
CA GLU A 201 -1.53 13.63 -1.43
C GLU A 201 -0.80 14.98 -1.45
N LEU A 202 -1.39 16.02 -0.82
CA LEU A 202 -0.81 17.36 -0.80
C LEU A 202 0.59 17.37 -0.16
N GLN A 203 0.73 16.76 1.02
CA GLN A 203 1.99 16.78 1.77
C GLN A 203 3.05 15.93 1.09
N TYR A 204 2.65 14.78 0.54
CA TYR A 204 3.53 13.89 -0.23
C TYR A 204 4.07 14.61 -1.47
N ILE A 205 3.21 15.25 -2.27
CA ILE A 205 3.63 15.95 -3.49
C ILE A 205 4.44 17.22 -3.14
N ARG A 206 4.13 17.93 -2.06
CA ARG A 206 4.96 19.06 -1.60
C ARG A 206 6.38 18.64 -1.24
N GLY A 207 6.53 17.53 -0.51
CA GLY A 207 7.84 16.98 -0.17
C GLY A 207 8.56 16.34 -1.36
N ARG A 208 7.81 15.88 -2.37
CA ARG A 208 8.34 15.19 -3.57
C ARG A 208 7.63 15.69 -4.83
N PRO A 209 7.94 16.90 -5.35
CA PRO A 209 7.23 17.48 -6.50
C PRO A 209 7.18 16.59 -7.75
N TYR A 210 8.21 15.78 -7.98
CA TYR A 210 8.28 14.82 -9.08
C TYR A 210 7.21 13.72 -9.01
N ALA A 211 6.66 13.46 -7.82
CA ALA A 211 5.69 12.41 -7.59
C ALA A 211 4.38 12.62 -8.35
N LEU A 212 3.94 13.87 -8.54
CA LEU A 212 2.74 14.12 -9.33
C LEU A 212 2.90 13.62 -10.77
N ALA A 213 4.00 13.96 -11.44
CA ALA A 213 4.26 13.49 -12.79
C ALA A 213 4.30 11.95 -12.87
N SER A 214 4.90 11.30 -11.87
CA SER A 214 4.90 9.84 -11.72
C SER A 214 3.49 9.26 -11.57
N HIS A 215 2.67 9.82 -10.68
CA HIS A 215 1.28 9.38 -10.46
C HIS A 215 0.42 9.51 -11.72
N LEU A 216 0.57 10.62 -12.47
CA LEU A 216 -0.16 10.83 -13.73
C LEU A 216 0.26 9.82 -14.81
N ARG A 217 1.56 9.53 -14.93
CA ARG A 217 2.04 8.49 -15.86
C ARG A 217 1.51 7.11 -15.51
N VAL A 218 1.52 6.75 -14.23
CA VAL A 218 0.94 5.49 -13.71
C VAL A 218 -0.54 5.40 -14.07
N TYR A 219 -1.31 6.47 -13.84
CA TYR A 219 -2.72 6.51 -14.21
C TYR A 219 -2.94 6.32 -15.72
N LEU A 220 -2.21 7.06 -16.56
CA LEU A 220 -2.32 6.92 -18.02
C LEU A 220 -1.97 5.50 -18.49
N PHE A 221 -0.98 4.87 -17.89
CA PHE A 221 -0.64 3.49 -18.19
C PHE A 221 -1.79 2.55 -17.80
N ILE A 222 -2.36 2.70 -16.60
CA ILE A 222 -3.50 1.89 -16.13
C ILE A 222 -4.69 2.04 -17.08
N ARG A 223 -4.99 3.25 -17.57
CA ARG A 223 -6.03 3.48 -18.59
C ARG A 223 -5.83 2.65 -19.85
N ARG A 224 -4.58 2.33 -20.22
CA ARG A 224 -4.28 1.43 -21.35
C ARG A 224 -4.48 -0.04 -21.00
N VAL A 225 -4.17 -0.45 -19.78
CA VAL A 225 -4.43 -1.81 -19.28
C VAL A 225 -5.92 -2.14 -19.33
N VAL A 226 -6.80 -1.16 -19.06
CA VAL A 226 -8.26 -1.34 -19.11
C VAL A 226 -8.75 -1.89 -20.46
N PHE A 227 -8.16 -1.47 -21.59
CA PHE A 227 -8.56 -2.00 -22.90
C PHE A 227 -8.25 -3.49 -23.06
N ALA A 228 -7.19 -3.98 -22.40
CA ALA A 228 -6.84 -5.40 -22.40
C ALA A 228 -7.63 -6.20 -21.35
N VAL A 229 -8.22 -5.51 -20.35
CA VAL A 229 -8.98 -6.13 -19.25
C VAL A 229 -10.32 -5.41 -19.03
N PRO A 230 -11.30 -5.56 -19.95
CA PRO A 230 -12.51 -4.72 -19.98
C PRO A 230 -13.39 -4.79 -18.73
N VAL A 231 -13.33 -5.89 -17.97
CA VAL A 231 -14.08 -6.05 -16.71
C VAL A 231 -13.71 -4.99 -15.66
N LEU A 232 -12.51 -4.41 -15.74
CA LEU A 232 -12.08 -3.34 -14.83
C LEU A 232 -12.53 -1.94 -15.27
N ALA A 233 -13.11 -1.79 -16.46
CA ALA A 233 -13.48 -0.48 -17.01
C ALA A 233 -14.39 0.36 -16.09
N PRO A 234 -15.41 -0.20 -15.39
CA PRO A 234 -16.25 0.57 -14.47
C PRO A 234 -15.49 1.25 -13.32
N TYR A 235 -14.37 0.65 -12.90
CA TYR A 235 -13.57 1.11 -11.76
C TYR A 235 -12.46 2.08 -12.16
N LEU A 236 -12.16 2.15 -13.46
CA LEU A 236 -11.03 2.88 -14.04
C LEU A 236 -11.49 3.81 -15.17
N ALA A 237 -12.76 4.20 -15.15
CA ALA A 237 -13.35 5.17 -16.07
C ALA A 237 -12.79 6.59 -15.85
N THR A 238 -12.58 6.96 -14.58
CA THR A 238 -11.98 8.23 -14.15
C THR A 238 -10.68 7.98 -13.39
N SER A 239 -9.94 9.04 -13.05
CA SER A 239 -8.76 8.98 -12.20
C SER A 239 -9.06 8.77 -10.72
N GLU A 240 -10.32 8.88 -10.31
CA GLU A 240 -10.73 8.92 -8.90
C GLU A 240 -10.17 7.75 -8.09
N MET A 241 -10.35 6.52 -8.58
CA MET A 241 -9.93 5.33 -7.84
C MET A 241 -8.39 5.23 -7.74
N VAL A 242 -7.70 5.46 -8.86
CA VAL A 242 -6.23 5.45 -8.92
C VAL A 242 -5.64 6.51 -7.98
N ARG A 243 -6.16 7.74 -8.07
CA ARG A 243 -5.77 8.86 -7.23
C ARG A 243 -6.05 8.58 -5.76
N ALA A 244 -7.22 8.03 -5.44
CA ALA A 244 -7.60 7.72 -4.06
C ALA A 244 -6.63 6.75 -3.40
N ILE A 245 -6.17 5.73 -4.13
CA ILE A 245 -5.18 4.74 -3.65
C ILE A 245 -3.82 5.41 -3.45
N LEU A 246 -3.30 6.11 -4.48
CA LEU A 246 -2.01 6.79 -4.43
C LEU A 246 -1.94 7.88 -3.35
N ALA A 247 -3.04 8.58 -3.10
CA ALA A 247 -3.15 9.61 -2.07
C ALA A 247 -3.00 9.05 -0.64
N ARG A 248 -3.30 7.76 -0.44
CA ARG A 248 -3.30 7.10 0.87
C ARG A 248 -2.10 6.18 1.06
N ASP A 249 -1.45 5.76 -0.02
CA ASP A 249 -0.26 4.91 0.02
C ASP A 249 0.83 5.43 0.99
N PRO A 250 1.30 6.69 0.94
CA PRO A 250 2.48 7.13 1.67
C PRO A 250 2.40 7.10 3.21
N GLY A 251 1.21 6.94 3.80
CA GLY A 251 1.04 6.91 5.26
C GLY A 251 0.25 5.70 5.77
N ASN A 252 -0.08 4.75 4.91
CA ASN A 252 -0.96 3.64 5.30
C ASN A 252 -0.45 2.25 4.86
N VAL A 253 0.73 2.19 4.23
CA VAL A 253 1.30 0.91 3.79
C VAL A 253 2.35 0.35 4.74
N PHE A 254 2.48 -0.96 4.68
CA PHE A 254 3.37 -1.79 5.47
C PHE A 254 4.35 -2.45 4.52
N GLY A 255 5.65 -2.23 4.74
CA GLY A 255 6.66 -2.93 3.97
C GLY A 255 6.68 -4.42 4.28
N MET A 256 6.86 -5.22 3.24
CA MET A 256 7.21 -6.63 3.36
C MET A 256 8.71 -6.71 3.47
N TYR A 257 9.22 -7.17 4.59
CA TYR A 257 10.66 -7.28 4.85
C TYR A 257 11.07 -8.74 4.97
N GLU A 258 12.31 -9.03 4.61
CA GLU A 258 12.97 -10.29 4.94
C GLU A 258 12.96 -10.52 6.47
N MET A 259 12.69 -11.75 6.89
CA MET A 259 12.52 -12.09 8.32
C MET A 259 13.83 -12.51 9.00
N ASN A 260 14.97 -12.44 8.32
CA ASN A 260 16.26 -12.84 8.87
C ASN A 260 16.71 -11.85 9.96
N GLU A 261 17.20 -12.40 11.07
CA GLU A 261 17.60 -11.63 12.27
C GLU A 261 19.02 -11.00 12.15
N GLU A 262 19.73 -11.25 11.05
CA GLU A 262 21.11 -10.82 10.83
C GLU A 262 21.22 -9.83 9.67
N GLY A 263 21.67 -8.60 9.94
CA GLY A 263 22.03 -7.61 8.91
C GLY A 263 20.92 -6.62 8.52
N ASP A 264 21.14 -5.93 7.40
CA ASP A 264 20.16 -5.00 6.80
C ASP A 264 19.06 -5.82 6.10
N SER A 265 17.83 -5.73 6.60
CA SER A 265 16.68 -6.44 6.02
C SER A 265 16.21 -5.77 4.72
N GLU A 266 16.15 -6.54 3.63
CA GLU A 266 15.65 -6.04 2.35
C GLU A 266 14.12 -5.93 2.33
N MET A 267 13.62 -4.84 1.75
CA MET A 267 12.19 -4.67 1.50
C MET A 267 11.82 -5.39 0.20
N LEU A 268 10.95 -6.39 0.31
CA LEU A 268 10.53 -7.27 -0.78
C LEU A 268 9.32 -6.74 -1.57
N GLY A 269 8.64 -5.74 -1.02
CA GLY A 269 7.42 -5.15 -1.54
C GLY A 269 6.65 -4.42 -0.44
N TRP A 270 5.38 -4.09 -0.68
CA TRP A 270 4.54 -3.43 0.31
C TRP A 270 3.06 -3.79 0.19
N SER A 271 2.31 -3.49 1.25
CA SER A 271 0.91 -3.86 1.41
C SER A 271 0.11 -2.82 2.19
N MET A 272 -1.14 -2.61 1.81
CA MET A 272 -2.09 -1.78 2.55
C MET A 272 -3.04 -2.66 3.35
N TYR A 273 -2.98 -2.57 4.68
CA TYR A 273 -3.89 -3.26 5.59
C TYR A 273 -4.79 -2.21 6.25
N VAL A 274 -5.97 -1.96 5.67
CA VAL A 274 -6.79 -0.80 6.02
C VAL A 274 -7.10 -0.73 7.52
N SER A 275 -7.53 -1.84 8.11
CA SER A 275 -7.82 -1.87 9.55
C SER A 275 -6.58 -1.75 10.44
N ALA A 276 -5.41 -2.13 9.95
CA ALA A 276 -4.14 -1.99 10.69
C ALA A 276 -3.63 -0.54 10.71
N SER A 277 -3.96 0.25 9.68
CA SER A 277 -3.50 1.63 9.56
C SER A 277 -4.09 2.58 10.62
N TYR A 278 -5.05 2.12 11.43
CA TYR A 278 -5.61 2.89 12.55
C TYR A 278 -4.80 2.80 13.85
N PHE A 279 -3.82 1.89 13.95
CA PHE A 279 -2.88 1.90 15.08
C PHE A 279 -1.91 3.06 14.91
N ASN A 280 -2.01 4.06 15.78
CA ASN A 280 -1.14 5.24 15.75
C ASN A 280 0.28 4.94 16.20
N HIS A 281 1.17 5.90 15.97
CA HIS A 281 2.56 5.84 16.40
C HIS A 281 2.73 6.23 17.88
N ASP A 282 3.56 5.47 18.59
CA ASP A 282 4.20 5.90 19.83
C ASP A 282 5.67 5.43 19.85
N CYS A 283 6.58 6.24 20.41
CA CYS A 283 7.99 5.86 20.60
C CYS A 283 8.21 4.89 21.78
N ALA A 284 7.18 4.65 22.58
CA ALA A 284 7.06 3.66 23.65
C ALA A 284 5.75 2.86 23.48
N PRO A 285 5.62 2.08 22.39
CA PRO A 285 4.35 1.48 22.00
C PRO A 285 3.86 0.42 23.00
N ASN A 286 2.53 0.32 23.14
CA ASN A 286 1.86 -0.71 23.93
C ASN A 286 1.30 -1.86 23.07
N VAL A 287 1.44 -1.77 21.74
CA VAL A 287 1.09 -2.80 20.77
C VAL A 287 2.29 -3.15 19.90
N ARG A 288 2.51 -4.45 19.70
CA ARG A 288 3.46 -4.99 18.73
C ARG A 288 2.70 -5.67 17.59
N LYS A 289 3.27 -5.61 16.39
CA LYS A 289 2.76 -6.30 15.20
C LYS A 289 3.60 -7.53 14.90
N GLU A 290 2.96 -8.60 14.47
CA GLU A 290 3.59 -9.82 13.95
C GLU A 290 3.01 -10.17 12.59
N ARG A 291 3.88 -10.66 11.70
CA ARG A 291 3.45 -11.20 10.41
C ARG A 291 3.25 -12.71 10.52
N ALA A 292 2.08 -13.20 10.15
CA ALA A 292 1.83 -14.63 9.98
C ALA A 292 1.36 -14.89 8.53
N GLY A 293 2.30 -15.28 7.66
CA GLY A 293 2.06 -15.32 6.22
C GLY A 293 1.68 -13.94 5.68
N ARG A 294 0.51 -13.83 5.07
CA ARG A 294 -0.05 -12.54 4.58
C ARG A 294 -0.89 -11.79 5.62
N ALA A 295 -1.01 -12.32 6.84
CA ALA A 295 -1.78 -11.68 7.89
C ALA A 295 -0.87 -10.80 8.78
N LEU A 296 -1.44 -9.72 9.31
CA LEU A 296 -0.84 -8.94 10.40
C LEU A 296 -1.64 -9.15 11.69
N LEU A 297 -0.95 -9.55 12.75
CA LEU A 297 -1.50 -9.78 14.08
C LEU A 297 -0.98 -8.73 15.04
N PHE A 298 -1.86 -8.20 15.88
CA PHE A 298 -1.54 -7.11 16.82
C PHE A 298 -1.72 -7.59 18.26
N TYR A 299 -0.66 -7.53 19.05
CA TYR A 299 -0.64 -7.99 20.43
C TYR A 299 -0.25 -6.87 21.39
N THR A 300 -0.87 -6.83 22.57
CA THR A 300 -0.40 -5.94 23.64
C THR A 300 0.99 -6.35 24.15
N THR A 301 1.87 -5.38 24.40
CA THR A 301 3.23 -5.61 24.93
C THR A 301 3.28 -5.50 26.46
N ARG A 302 2.25 -4.90 27.05
CA ARG A 302 2.03 -4.72 28.49
C ARG A 302 0.53 -4.66 28.78
N ASP A 303 0.16 -4.58 30.05
CA ASP A 303 -1.21 -4.26 30.42
C ASP A 303 -1.58 -2.86 29.92
N VAL A 304 -2.79 -2.72 29.39
CA VAL A 304 -3.36 -1.49 28.84
C VAL A 304 -4.62 -1.14 29.62
N ALA A 305 -4.69 0.08 30.14
CA ALA A 305 -5.83 0.51 30.95
C ALA A 305 -7.03 0.91 30.07
N LEU A 306 -8.24 0.84 30.63
CA LEU A 306 -9.44 1.45 30.04
C LEU A 306 -9.17 2.89 29.57
N GLY A 307 -9.50 3.18 28.32
CA GLY A 307 -9.37 4.52 27.73
C GLY A 307 -7.96 4.86 27.22
N GLU A 308 -6.98 3.97 27.41
CA GLU A 308 -5.63 4.16 26.87
C GLU A 308 -5.61 3.95 25.35
N GLU A 309 -4.80 4.74 24.64
CA GLU A 309 -4.62 4.61 23.19
C GLU A 309 -3.73 3.41 22.86
N LEU A 310 -4.11 2.64 21.85
CA LEU A 310 -3.38 1.49 21.33
C LEU A 310 -2.45 1.94 20.19
N CYS A 311 -1.15 1.94 20.47
CA CYS A 311 -0.13 2.45 19.56
C CYS A 311 0.94 1.41 19.25
N THR A 312 1.39 1.40 18.00
CA THR A 312 2.57 0.68 17.49
C THR A 312 3.72 1.69 17.25
N ASN A 313 4.92 1.23 16.90
CA ASN A 313 5.95 2.10 16.33
C ASN A 313 5.94 2.03 14.79
N TYR A 314 6.30 3.15 14.15
CA TYR A 314 6.37 3.29 12.68
C TYR A 314 7.82 3.33 12.18
N ILE A 315 8.75 3.55 13.09
CA ILE A 315 10.17 3.82 12.84
C ILE A 315 11.01 2.97 13.80
N ASP A 316 12.32 2.90 13.56
CA ASP A 316 13.25 2.47 14.60
C ASP A 316 13.21 3.49 15.75
N ILE A 317 13.12 2.97 16.98
CA ILE A 317 12.97 3.76 18.20
C ILE A 317 14.30 3.90 18.97
N LYS A 318 15.41 3.44 18.39
CA LYS A 318 16.76 3.56 18.93
C LYS A 318 17.39 4.95 18.73
N ASP A 319 16.95 5.68 17.71
CA ASP A 319 17.49 7.02 17.38
C ASP A 319 17.11 8.08 18.42
N SER A 320 17.80 9.23 18.38
CA SER A 320 17.52 10.37 19.27
C SER A 320 16.14 10.98 19.05
N VAL A 321 15.60 11.71 20.04
CA VAL A 321 14.28 12.36 19.91
C VAL A 321 14.21 13.31 18.72
N ALA A 322 15.30 14.02 18.42
CA ALA A 322 15.38 14.94 17.29
C ALA A 322 15.31 14.18 15.96
N GLU A 323 16.08 13.10 15.80
CA GLU A 323 16.08 12.26 14.60
C GLU A 323 14.72 11.58 14.38
N ARG A 324 14.15 10.97 15.43
CA ARG A 324 12.83 10.33 15.36
C ARG A 324 11.74 11.32 14.93
N ARG A 325 11.69 12.51 15.55
CA ARG A 325 10.69 13.54 15.21
C ARG A 325 10.92 14.12 13.81
N ASN A 326 12.16 14.35 13.40
CA ASN A 326 12.48 14.82 12.05
C ASN A 326 12.06 13.79 11.00
N TYR A 327 12.31 12.50 11.25
CA TYR A 327 11.90 11.43 10.34
C TYR A 327 10.37 11.33 10.22
N LEU A 328 9.65 11.37 11.35
CA LEU A 328 8.18 11.30 11.37
C LEU A 328 7.55 12.51 10.70
N SER A 329 8.04 13.73 10.96
CA SER A 329 7.51 14.93 10.29
C SER A 329 7.77 14.91 8.79
N THR A 330 8.94 14.46 8.35
CA THR A 330 9.32 14.40 6.94
C THR A 330 8.57 13.31 6.15
N ASN A 331 8.39 12.13 6.74
CA ASN A 331 7.87 10.95 6.02
C ASN A 331 6.42 10.61 6.35
N TRP A 332 5.95 10.97 7.55
CA TRP A 332 4.60 10.69 8.05
C TRP A 332 3.76 11.94 8.28
N TYR A 333 4.33 13.14 8.09
CA TYR A 333 3.65 14.44 8.11
C TYR A 333 3.03 14.81 9.46
N PHE A 334 3.60 14.30 10.57
CA PHE A 334 3.19 14.68 11.93
C PHE A 334 4.38 14.82 12.88
N ASP A 335 4.18 15.60 13.93
CA ASP A 335 5.10 15.77 15.04
C ASP A 335 4.74 14.82 16.19
N CYS A 336 5.65 13.93 16.59
CA CYS A 336 5.35 12.97 17.66
C CYS A 336 5.26 13.64 19.03
N VAL A 337 4.09 13.57 19.65
CA VAL A 337 3.76 14.14 20.97
C VAL A 337 3.64 13.09 22.07
N CYS A 338 4.20 11.89 21.86
CA CYS A 338 4.17 10.83 22.87
C CYS A 338 4.94 11.23 24.15
N GLU A 339 4.64 10.54 25.25
CA GLU A 339 5.22 10.83 26.56
C GLU A 339 6.74 10.67 26.58
N ARG A 340 7.27 9.68 25.84
CA ARG A 340 8.72 9.49 25.68
C ARG A 340 9.38 10.70 25.01
N CYS A 341 8.80 11.19 23.91
CA CYS A 341 9.32 12.37 23.21
C CYS A 341 9.26 13.63 24.09
N LYS A 342 8.19 13.83 24.87
CA LYS A 342 8.09 14.97 25.78
C LYS A 342 9.22 14.96 26.82
N LYS A 343 9.41 13.83 27.50
CA LYS A 343 10.48 13.68 28.52
C LYS A 343 11.88 13.87 27.94
N GLU A 344 12.15 13.30 26.77
CA GLU A 344 13.45 13.42 26.11
C GLU A 344 13.72 14.84 25.60
N LEU A 345 12.70 15.65 25.28
CA LEU A 345 12.87 17.06 24.90
C LEU A 345 13.07 18.00 26.09
N GLU A 346 12.57 17.63 27.27
CA GLU A 346 12.74 18.38 28.52
C GLU A 346 14.11 18.16 29.17
N THR A 347 14.83 17.12 28.74
CA THR A 347 16.15 16.77 29.26
C THR A 347 17.22 17.32 28.30
N PRO A 348 18.09 18.27 28.73
CA PRO A 348 19.06 18.95 27.86
C PRO A 348 20.12 18.04 27.22
#